data_AF-A0A4C1VDG7-F1
#
_entry.id   AF-A0A4C1VDG7-F1
#
_cell.length_a   1.000
_cell.length_b   1.000
_cell.length_c   1.000
_cell.angle_alpha   90.00
_cell.angle_beta   90.00
_cell.angle_gamma   90.00
#
_symmetry.space_group_name_H-M   'P 1'
#
loop_
_entity.id
_entity.type
_entity.pdbx_description
1 polymer ?
#
loop_
_entity_poly.entity_id
_entity_poly.type
_entity_poly.pdbx_seq_one_letter_code
_entity_poly.pdbx_strand_id
1 'polypeptide(L)'
;MTGNNTFQVMAEVGLQYDCSWPTISHVNPGLWPYTLDYSTIQDCPVPPCPTASIPGVWVLPMVSWIDLNGNPCAMVDSCFSVPPLTDEDAWFEFIVTNFERHYLGNRSPFGFYIHEWYVSINPAVERALVRFMNMINSMEDVFMVNGGDVIDWVRHPVPVDEHKSRPCRSFPSRTCTPTTCGPLVGEHNDMAYWMSSCAPCPNTYPWLGNPLGL
;
A
#
# COMPACT_ATOMS: atom_id res chain seq x y z
N MET A 1 2.84 2.53 -15.20
CA MET A 1 3.70 3.49 -14.47
C MET A 1 4.17 4.61 -15.39
N THR A 2 4.85 5.66 -14.92
CA THR A 2 5.35 6.78 -15.77
C THR A 2 6.87 6.76 -15.96
N GLY A 3 7.52 5.60 -15.78
CA GLY A 3 8.97 5.46 -15.90
C GLY A 3 9.72 6.25 -14.83
N ASN A 4 10.76 6.97 -15.25
CA ASN A 4 11.63 7.74 -14.36
C ASN A 4 10.92 8.94 -13.70
N ASN A 5 9.89 9.50 -14.36
CA ASN A 5 9.33 10.80 -13.99
C ASN A 5 8.72 10.82 -12.58
N THR A 6 7.93 9.80 -12.20
CA THR A 6 7.37 9.70 -10.85
C THR A 6 8.47 9.74 -9.79
N PHE A 7 9.55 8.98 -9.99
CA PHE A 7 10.65 8.87 -9.03
C PHE A 7 11.51 10.12 -8.96
N GLN A 8 11.68 10.84 -10.08
CA GLN A 8 12.35 12.16 -10.08
C GLN A 8 11.56 13.18 -9.24
N VAL A 9 10.23 13.26 -9.44
CA VAL A 9 9.37 14.14 -8.64
C VAL A 9 9.42 13.76 -7.16
N MET A 10 9.39 12.47 -6.84
CA MET A 10 9.51 12.02 -5.46
C MET A 10 10.82 12.48 -4.80
N ALA A 11 11.94 12.36 -5.51
CA ALA A 11 13.23 12.85 -5.03
C ALA A 11 13.23 14.38 -4.81
N GLU A 12 12.61 15.13 -5.73
CA GLU A 12 12.52 16.60 -5.65
C GLU A 12 11.66 17.07 -4.47
N VAL A 13 10.56 16.38 -4.17
CA VAL A 13 9.61 16.80 -3.13
C VAL A 13 9.79 16.06 -1.78
N GLY A 14 10.79 15.18 -1.68
CA GLY A 14 11.14 14.48 -0.45
C GLY A 14 10.19 13.34 -0.07
N LEU A 15 9.55 12.68 -1.04
CA LEU A 15 8.77 11.46 -0.79
C LEU A 15 9.69 10.25 -0.65
N GLN A 16 9.44 9.43 0.37
CA GLN A 16 10.35 8.37 0.80
C GLN A 16 10.32 7.12 -0.08
N TYR A 17 9.13 6.63 -0.43
CA TYR A 17 8.95 5.37 -1.13
C TYR A 17 7.76 5.37 -2.08
N ASP A 18 7.84 4.56 -3.13
CA ASP A 18 6.75 4.24 -4.05
C ASP A 18 6.27 2.82 -3.78
N CYS A 19 4.96 2.60 -3.86
CA CYS A 19 4.33 1.28 -3.77
C CYS A 19 3.32 1.10 -4.92
N SER A 20 3.75 1.41 -6.14
CA SER A 20 2.91 1.32 -7.35
C SER A 20 3.41 0.26 -8.34
N TRP A 21 4.53 -0.39 -8.04
CA TRP A 21 5.21 -1.32 -8.94
C TRP A 21 5.02 -2.78 -8.49
N PRO A 22 4.14 -3.55 -9.16
CA PRO A 22 3.99 -4.97 -8.89
C PRO A 22 5.13 -5.80 -9.45
N THR A 23 5.42 -6.91 -8.79
CA THR A 23 6.27 -8.00 -9.31
C THR A 23 5.41 -9.25 -9.46
N ILE A 24 5.50 -9.91 -10.62
CA ILE A 24 4.87 -11.21 -10.87
C ILE A 24 5.91 -12.33 -10.98
N SER A 25 7.16 -11.96 -11.29
CA SER A 25 8.26 -12.91 -11.50
C SER A 25 9.07 -13.16 -10.23
N HIS A 26 9.08 -12.20 -9.29
CA HIS A 26 9.83 -12.29 -8.02
C HIS A 26 8.87 -12.40 -6.82
N VAL A 27 8.05 -13.46 -6.84
CA VAL A 27 7.07 -13.76 -5.77
C VAL A 27 7.55 -14.85 -4.81
N ASN A 28 8.42 -15.76 -5.26
CA ASN A 28 9.01 -16.80 -4.41
C ASN A 28 10.44 -17.18 -4.90
N PRO A 29 11.50 -16.70 -4.22
CA PRO A 29 11.48 -15.78 -3.08
C PRO A 29 10.89 -14.41 -3.45
N GLY A 30 10.14 -13.79 -2.54
CA GLY A 30 9.52 -12.49 -2.79
C GLY A 30 10.53 -11.35 -2.73
N LEU A 31 10.36 -10.33 -3.58
CA LEU A 31 11.27 -9.19 -3.62
C LEU A 31 11.14 -8.31 -2.35
N TRP A 32 12.27 -8.00 -1.72
CA TRP A 32 12.33 -7.04 -0.63
C TRP A 32 12.41 -5.59 -1.16
N PRO A 33 12.05 -4.58 -0.36
CA PRO A 33 12.25 -3.18 -0.72
C PRO A 33 13.70 -2.86 -1.08
N TYR A 34 13.88 -1.97 -2.05
CA TYR A 34 15.19 -1.58 -2.56
C TYR A 34 15.16 -0.11 -3.00
N THR A 35 16.33 0.46 -3.26
CA THR A 35 16.47 1.83 -3.76
C THR A 35 16.76 1.86 -5.25
N LEU A 36 16.43 2.98 -5.90
CA LEU A 36 16.80 3.25 -7.29
C LEU A 36 18.20 3.85 -7.44
N ASP A 37 19.10 3.66 -6.46
CA ASP A 37 20.51 4.05 -6.60
C ASP A 37 21.18 3.29 -7.76
N TYR A 38 20.73 2.06 -8.05
CA TYR A 38 21.25 1.17 -9.09
C TYR A 38 20.11 0.60 -9.95
N SER A 39 20.49 -0.08 -11.05
CA SER A 39 19.53 -0.80 -11.90
C SER A 39 18.80 -1.87 -11.11
N THR A 40 17.48 -1.93 -11.27
CA THR A 40 16.64 -2.96 -10.64
C THR A 40 16.56 -4.24 -11.47
N ILE A 41 16.36 -5.36 -10.77
CA ILE A 41 16.04 -6.67 -11.37
C ILE A 41 14.53 -6.91 -11.49
N GLN A 42 13.71 -6.02 -10.92
CA GLN A 42 12.26 -6.16 -10.90
C GLN A 42 11.71 -6.19 -12.33
N ASP A 43 10.84 -7.14 -12.59
CA ASP A 43 10.08 -7.23 -13.84
C ASP A 43 9.15 -6.01 -14.00
N CYS A 44 8.72 -5.73 -15.23
CA CYS A 44 7.92 -4.54 -15.54
C CYS A 44 6.53 -4.91 -16.09
N PRO A 45 5.59 -5.42 -15.27
CA PRO A 45 4.26 -5.83 -15.74
C PRO A 45 3.45 -4.68 -16.35
N VAL A 46 3.64 -3.45 -15.85
CA VAL A 46 2.90 -2.25 -16.29
C VAL A 46 3.87 -1.16 -16.77
N PRO A 47 4.42 -1.28 -18.00
CA PRO A 47 5.40 -0.34 -18.53
C PRO A 47 4.81 1.06 -18.75
N PRO A 48 5.65 2.11 -18.83
CA PRO A 48 7.10 2.11 -18.61
C PRO A 48 7.51 2.09 -17.13
N CYS A 49 8.61 1.40 -16.81
CA CYS A 49 9.26 1.36 -15.49
C CYS A 49 10.53 2.23 -15.45
N PRO A 50 10.99 2.69 -14.28
CA PRO A 50 12.21 3.48 -14.19
C PRO A 50 13.44 2.66 -14.60
N THR A 51 14.34 3.30 -15.33
CA THR A 51 15.61 2.74 -15.82
C THR A 51 16.81 3.58 -15.43
N ALA A 52 16.60 4.83 -14.97
CA ALA A 52 17.64 5.71 -14.49
C ALA A 52 18.03 5.40 -13.04
N SER A 53 19.26 5.75 -12.67
CA SER A 53 19.67 5.86 -11.27
C SER A 53 19.04 7.13 -10.68
N ILE A 54 18.20 6.96 -9.66
CA ILE A 54 17.49 8.02 -8.93
C ILE A 54 17.76 7.81 -7.44
N PRO A 55 18.88 8.35 -6.93
CA PRO A 55 19.34 8.01 -5.59
C PRO A 55 18.38 8.37 -4.46
N GLY A 56 18.36 7.53 -3.43
CA GLY A 56 17.61 7.78 -2.18
C GLY A 56 16.11 7.50 -2.20
N VAL A 57 15.48 7.28 -3.37
CA VAL A 57 14.06 6.90 -3.47
C VAL A 57 13.91 5.39 -3.36
N TRP A 58 12.99 4.95 -2.51
CA TRP A 58 12.70 3.55 -2.27
C TRP A 58 11.57 3.03 -3.16
N VAL A 59 11.70 1.79 -3.62
CA VAL A 59 10.61 0.97 -4.15
C VAL A 59 10.21 -0.01 -3.05
N LEU A 60 8.93 0.00 -2.68
CA LEU A 60 8.26 -1.04 -1.91
C LEU A 60 7.47 -1.89 -2.91
N PRO A 61 8.00 -3.05 -3.36
CA PRO A 61 7.37 -3.84 -4.40
C PRO A 61 6.01 -4.37 -3.95
N MET A 62 5.02 -4.29 -4.83
CA MET A 62 3.77 -5.04 -4.62
C MET A 62 4.00 -6.48 -5.04
N VAL A 63 4.45 -7.33 -4.11
CA VAL A 63 4.61 -8.76 -4.37
C VAL A 63 3.23 -9.38 -4.62
N SER A 64 2.99 -9.85 -5.84
CA SER A 64 1.67 -10.30 -6.26
C SER A 64 1.23 -11.55 -5.50
N TRP A 65 -0.07 -11.59 -5.17
CA TRP A 65 -0.74 -12.81 -4.75
C TRP A 65 -0.84 -13.79 -5.92
N ILE A 66 -1.09 -15.05 -5.62
CA ILE A 66 -1.41 -16.08 -6.61
C ILE A 66 -2.85 -16.55 -6.36
N ASP A 67 -3.69 -16.40 -7.38
CA ASP A 67 -5.11 -16.77 -7.38
C ASP A 67 -5.32 -18.30 -7.41
N LEU A 68 -6.57 -18.76 -7.34
CA LEU A 68 -6.91 -20.20 -7.30
C LEU A 68 -6.47 -20.97 -8.56
N ASN A 69 -6.23 -20.27 -9.67
CA ASN A 69 -5.78 -20.85 -10.93
C ASN A 69 -4.27 -20.67 -11.17
N GLY A 70 -3.54 -20.11 -10.20
CA GLY A 70 -2.10 -19.88 -10.32
C GLY A 70 -1.73 -18.55 -11.00
N ASN A 71 -2.69 -17.65 -11.26
CA ASN A 71 -2.41 -16.37 -11.89
C ASN A 71 -2.00 -15.31 -10.86
N PRO A 72 -1.04 -14.42 -11.20
CA PRO A 72 -0.66 -13.34 -10.31
C PRO A 72 -1.71 -12.24 -10.27
N CYS A 73 -1.92 -11.65 -9.08
CA CYS A 73 -2.74 -10.46 -8.89
C CYS A 73 -2.09 -9.53 -7.85
N ALA A 74 -1.92 -8.26 -8.21
CA ALA A 74 -1.24 -7.28 -7.35
C ALA A 74 -2.15 -6.77 -6.22
N MET A 75 -3.46 -6.74 -6.44
CA MET A 75 -4.46 -6.35 -5.45
C MET A 75 -5.49 -7.48 -5.26
N VAL A 76 -6.02 -7.62 -4.05
CA VAL A 76 -6.95 -8.69 -3.68
C VAL A 76 -8.23 -8.63 -4.51
N ASP A 77 -8.76 -7.43 -4.75
CA ASP A 77 -9.96 -7.17 -5.55
C ASP A 77 -9.71 -7.21 -7.08
N SER A 78 -8.45 -7.39 -7.49
CA SER A 78 -8.06 -7.62 -8.89
C SER A 78 -7.79 -9.10 -9.22
N CYS A 79 -7.81 -9.99 -8.21
CA CYS A 79 -7.64 -11.42 -8.44
C CYS A 79 -8.85 -11.97 -9.20
N PHE A 80 -8.59 -12.67 -10.31
CA PHE A 80 -9.64 -13.16 -11.20
C PHE A 80 -10.30 -14.43 -10.65
N SER A 81 -9.49 -15.40 -10.23
CA SER A 81 -9.97 -16.70 -9.75
C SER A 81 -9.93 -16.73 -8.23
N VAL A 82 -11.03 -16.33 -7.60
CA VAL A 82 -11.15 -16.21 -6.14
C VAL A 82 -12.23 -17.16 -5.58
N PRO A 83 -12.23 -17.42 -4.26
CA PRO A 83 -13.30 -18.16 -3.62
C PRO A 83 -14.67 -17.50 -3.80
N PRO A 84 -15.79 -18.24 -3.62
CA PRO A 84 -17.11 -17.63 -3.58
C PRO A 84 -17.17 -16.48 -2.57
N LEU A 85 -17.68 -15.32 -2.98
CA LEU A 85 -17.74 -14.10 -2.13
C LEU A 85 -18.60 -14.25 -0.86
N THR A 86 -19.34 -15.36 -0.76
CA THR A 86 -20.18 -15.71 0.39
C THR A 86 -19.51 -16.72 1.33
N ASP A 87 -18.36 -17.28 0.97
CA ASP A 87 -17.67 -18.35 1.71
C ASP A 87 -16.51 -17.78 2.52
N GLU A 88 -16.76 -17.54 3.81
CA GLU A 88 -15.78 -16.94 4.72
C GLU A 88 -14.56 -17.84 4.94
N ASP A 89 -14.77 -19.15 5.07
CA ASP A 89 -13.67 -20.08 5.36
C ASP A 89 -12.74 -20.21 4.16
N ALA A 90 -13.30 -20.31 2.96
CA ALA A 90 -12.50 -20.34 1.73
C ALA A 90 -11.73 -19.03 1.51
N TRP A 91 -12.33 -17.88 1.84
CA TRP A 91 -11.60 -16.59 1.80
C TRP A 91 -10.50 -16.51 2.85
N PHE A 92 -10.74 -16.97 4.07
CA PHE A 92 -9.71 -17.00 5.11
C PHE A 92 -8.53 -17.89 4.69
N GLU A 93 -8.81 -19.09 4.17
CA GLU A 93 -7.79 -20.00 3.65
C GLU A 93 -7.01 -19.37 2.47
N PHE A 94 -7.69 -18.70 1.56
CA PHE A 94 -7.06 -18.02 0.42
C PHE A 94 -6.10 -16.90 0.84
N ILE A 95 -6.49 -16.11 1.86
CA ILE A 95 -5.63 -15.06 2.44
C ILE A 95 -4.41 -15.70 3.12
N VAL A 96 -4.63 -16.71 3.98
CA VAL A 96 -3.57 -17.39 4.73
C VAL A 96 -2.59 -18.07 3.77
N THR A 97 -3.07 -18.73 2.71
CA THR A 97 -2.22 -19.36 1.69
C THR A 97 -1.27 -18.36 1.03
N ASN A 98 -1.74 -17.14 0.74
CA ASN A 98 -0.89 -16.09 0.19
C ASN A 98 0.10 -15.56 1.23
N PHE A 99 -0.33 -15.37 2.47
CA PHE A 99 0.54 -14.97 3.58
C PHE A 99 1.65 -16.01 3.84
N GLU A 100 1.35 -17.30 3.84
CA GLU A 100 2.29 -18.39 4.12
C GLU A 100 3.44 -18.45 3.11
N ARG A 101 3.21 -18.06 1.85
CA ARG A 101 4.27 -17.96 0.83
C ARG A 101 5.39 -17.00 1.25
N HIS A 102 5.03 -15.94 1.97
CA HIS A 102 5.98 -15.00 2.54
C HIS A 102 6.55 -15.53 3.86
N TYR A 103 5.67 -15.91 4.79
CA TYR A 103 6.02 -16.29 6.15
C TYR A 103 6.93 -17.53 6.24
N LEU A 104 6.65 -18.55 5.41
CA LEU A 104 7.45 -19.78 5.28
C LEU A 104 8.57 -19.66 4.23
N GLY A 105 8.59 -18.57 3.46
CA GLY A 105 9.59 -18.27 2.45
C GLY A 105 10.71 -17.38 3.00
N ASN A 106 11.09 -16.37 2.22
CA ASN A 106 12.15 -15.42 2.60
C ASN A 106 11.66 -14.24 3.47
N ARG A 107 10.42 -14.29 3.96
CA ARG A 107 9.77 -13.28 4.81
C ARG A 107 9.74 -11.87 4.23
N SER A 108 9.78 -11.74 2.90
CA SER A 108 9.50 -10.46 2.23
C SER A 108 8.16 -9.87 2.67
N PRO A 109 7.97 -8.54 2.70
CA PRO A 109 6.74 -7.92 3.18
C PRO A 109 5.50 -8.45 2.44
N PHE A 110 4.51 -8.93 3.19
CA PHE A 110 3.22 -9.37 2.65
C PHE A 110 2.28 -8.18 2.54
N GLY A 111 1.88 -7.84 1.31
CA GLY A 111 0.93 -6.76 1.03
C GLY A 111 -0.51 -7.25 0.95
N PHE A 112 -1.41 -6.58 1.66
CA PHE A 112 -2.86 -6.74 1.49
C PHE A 112 -3.41 -5.44 0.88
N TYR A 113 -3.35 -5.33 -0.44
CA TYR A 113 -3.80 -4.15 -1.18
C TYR A 113 -5.23 -4.38 -1.68
N ILE A 114 -6.17 -3.54 -1.25
CA ILE A 114 -7.60 -3.69 -1.55
C ILE A 114 -8.30 -2.33 -1.48
N HIS A 115 -9.36 -2.14 -2.24
CA HIS A 115 -10.27 -1.01 -2.04
C HIS A 115 -11.37 -1.34 -1.03
N GLU A 116 -11.77 -0.35 -0.23
CA GLU A 116 -12.79 -0.51 0.82
C GLU A 116 -14.11 -1.08 0.28
N TRP A 117 -14.54 -0.66 -0.93
CA TRP A 117 -15.81 -1.11 -1.52
C TRP A 117 -15.90 -2.63 -1.61
N TYR A 118 -14.77 -3.30 -1.90
CA TYR A 118 -14.75 -4.75 -2.05
C TYR A 118 -14.99 -5.46 -0.72
N VAL A 119 -14.52 -4.86 0.38
CA VAL A 119 -14.76 -5.38 1.73
C VAL A 119 -16.20 -5.12 2.14
N SER A 120 -16.69 -3.89 1.98
CA SER A 120 -17.99 -3.47 2.49
C SER A 120 -19.18 -4.13 1.80
N ILE A 121 -19.08 -4.46 0.51
CA ILE A 121 -20.15 -5.17 -0.20
C ILE A 121 -20.08 -6.70 -0.05
N ASN A 122 -18.97 -7.25 0.47
CA ASN A 122 -18.76 -8.70 0.60
C ASN A 122 -18.51 -9.09 2.07
N PRO A 123 -19.57 -9.27 2.89
CA PRO A 123 -19.41 -9.50 4.34
C PRO A 123 -18.60 -10.74 4.72
N ALA A 124 -18.55 -11.78 3.88
CA ALA A 124 -17.72 -12.96 4.16
C ALA A 124 -16.23 -12.65 3.98
N VAL A 125 -15.87 -11.82 2.99
CA VAL A 125 -14.50 -11.32 2.79
C VAL A 125 -14.07 -10.44 3.96
N GLU A 126 -14.95 -9.56 4.44
CA GLU A 126 -14.71 -8.74 5.64
C GLU A 126 -14.41 -9.61 6.87
N ARG A 127 -15.27 -10.60 7.17
CA ARG A 127 -15.06 -11.49 8.32
C ARG A 127 -13.79 -12.33 8.19
N ALA A 128 -13.47 -12.80 6.98
CA ALA A 128 -12.21 -13.50 6.70
C ALA A 128 -10.99 -12.60 6.93
N LEU A 129 -11.03 -11.34 6.48
CA LEU A 129 -9.98 -10.35 6.72
C LEU A 129 -9.81 -10.06 8.22
N VAL A 130 -10.90 -9.89 8.96
CA VAL A 130 -10.86 -9.71 10.42
C VAL A 130 -10.24 -10.93 11.11
N ARG A 131 -10.61 -12.15 10.71
CA ARG A 131 -9.99 -13.39 11.21
C ARG A 131 -8.49 -13.43 10.92
N PHE A 132 -8.07 -13.07 9.70
CA PHE A 132 -6.67 -13.01 9.33
C PHE A 132 -5.90 -11.99 10.19
N MET A 133 -6.45 -10.78 10.38
CA MET A 133 -5.85 -9.76 11.25
C MET A 133 -5.72 -10.25 12.70
N ASN A 134 -6.75 -10.92 13.24
CA ASN A 134 -6.68 -11.50 14.58
C ASN A 134 -5.60 -12.58 14.69
N MET A 135 -5.46 -13.43 13.68
CA MET A 135 -4.42 -14.45 13.61
C MET A 135 -3.02 -13.83 13.65
N ILE A 136 -2.69 -12.92 12.72
CA ILE A 136 -1.35 -12.32 12.66
C ILE A 136 -1.01 -11.50 13.90
N ASN A 137 -1.99 -10.83 14.53
CA ASN A 137 -1.77 -10.08 15.76
C ASN A 137 -1.58 -10.97 17.00
N SER A 138 -1.80 -12.28 16.89
CA SER A 138 -1.48 -13.27 17.93
C SER A 138 -0.15 -13.98 17.69
N MET A 139 0.53 -13.71 16.57
CA MET A 139 1.82 -14.30 16.24
C MET A 139 2.95 -13.43 16.82
N GLU A 140 3.94 -14.06 17.45
CA GLU A 140 5.01 -13.35 18.18
C GLU A 140 6.07 -12.72 17.28
N ASP A 141 6.08 -13.06 15.99
CA ASP A 141 7.08 -12.67 15.00
C ASP A 141 6.47 -12.09 13.71
N VAL A 142 5.21 -11.62 13.78
CA VAL A 142 4.50 -10.94 12.69
C VAL A 142 4.00 -9.58 13.17
N PHE A 143 4.17 -8.56 12.34
CA PHE A 143 3.86 -7.17 12.69
C PHE A 143 3.02 -6.52 11.59
N MET A 144 1.81 -6.06 11.93
CA MET A 144 0.99 -5.23 11.05
C MET A 144 1.46 -3.77 11.18
N VAL A 145 2.11 -3.25 10.14
CA VAL A 145 2.79 -1.94 10.15
C VAL A 145 2.44 -1.09 8.93
N ASN A 146 2.83 0.19 8.92
CA ASN A 146 2.72 1.02 7.72
C ASN A 146 3.93 0.82 6.78
N GLY A 147 3.82 1.25 5.53
CA GLY A 147 4.90 1.10 4.54
C GLY A 147 6.20 1.82 4.91
N GLY A 148 6.10 2.97 5.60
CA GLY A 148 7.27 3.70 6.10
C GLY A 148 8.07 2.89 7.14
N ASP A 149 7.39 2.21 8.06
CA ASP A 149 8.02 1.37 9.08
C ASP A 149 8.75 0.17 8.44
N VAL A 150 8.23 -0.37 7.33
CA VAL A 150 8.93 -1.41 6.53
C VAL A 150 10.24 -0.85 5.98
N ILE A 151 10.21 0.33 5.35
CA ILE A 151 11.43 0.98 4.83
C ILE A 151 12.42 1.29 5.95
N ASP A 152 11.95 1.77 7.09
CA ASP A 152 12.80 2.07 8.24
C ASP A 152 13.46 0.81 8.82
N TRP A 153 12.75 -0.33 8.82
CA TRP A 153 13.34 -1.62 9.18
C TRP A 153 14.37 -2.08 8.15
N VAL A 154 14.10 -1.96 6.84
CA VAL A 154 15.05 -2.38 5.79
C VAL A 154 16.34 -1.54 5.82
N ARG A 155 16.27 -0.27 6.20
CA ARG A 155 17.46 0.58 6.40
C ARG A 155 18.35 0.10 7.55
N HIS A 156 17.76 -0.44 8.61
CA HIS A 156 18.45 -0.89 9.81
C HIS A 156 17.83 -2.19 10.32
N PRO A 157 18.07 -3.32 9.62
CA PRO A 157 17.39 -4.57 9.90
C PRO A 157 17.87 -5.14 11.22
N VAL A 158 16.92 -5.56 12.04
CA VAL A 158 17.20 -6.15 13.35
C VAL A 158 16.38 -7.41 13.59
N PRO A 159 16.89 -8.36 14.40
CA PRO A 159 16.15 -9.57 14.74
C PRO A 159 14.83 -9.26 15.46
N VAL A 160 13.92 -10.24 15.43
CA VAL A 160 12.56 -10.14 16.03
C VAL A 160 12.61 -9.69 17.49
N ASP A 161 13.49 -10.28 18.31
CA ASP A 161 13.60 -9.95 19.73
C ASP A 161 14.00 -8.49 19.97
N GLU A 162 14.89 -7.95 19.14
CA GLU A 162 15.25 -6.53 19.22
C GLU A 162 14.09 -5.65 18.74
N HIS A 163 13.43 -6.01 17.63
CA HIS A 163 12.27 -5.26 17.13
C HIS A 163 11.16 -5.13 18.19
N LYS A 164 10.84 -6.24 18.89
CA LYS A 164 9.84 -6.26 19.98
C LYS A 164 10.23 -5.41 21.18
N SER A 165 11.52 -5.24 21.43
CA SER A 165 12.02 -4.40 22.53
C SER A 165 11.93 -2.90 22.24
N ARG A 166 11.72 -2.51 20.97
CA ARG A 166 11.62 -1.09 20.59
C ARG A 166 10.30 -0.50 21.08
N PRO A 167 10.31 0.74 21.57
CA PRO A 167 9.07 1.42 21.94
C PRO A 167 8.20 1.64 20.69
N CYS A 168 6.88 1.54 20.86
CA CYS A 168 5.94 1.89 19.82
C CYS A 168 6.13 3.36 19.39
N ARG A 169 5.87 3.64 18.12
CA ARG A 169 5.87 5.00 17.59
C ARG A 169 4.85 5.86 18.32
N SER A 170 5.26 7.03 18.79
CA SER A 170 4.34 8.02 19.34
C SER A 170 3.80 8.90 18.21
N PHE A 171 2.49 9.05 18.18
CA PHE A 171 1.81 9.95 17.24
C PHE A 171 1.40 11.21 17.99
N PRO A 172 1.82 12.41 17.55
CA PRO A 172 1.39 13.64 18.18
C PRO A 172 -0.13 13.79 17.98
N SER A 173 -0.86 14.01 19.07
CA SER A 173 -2.29 14.33 18.97
C SER A 173 -2.48 15.62 18.18
N ARG A 174 -3.41 15.60 17.22
CA ARG A 174 -3.80 16.75 16.41
C ARG A 174 -5.30 16.97 16.60
N THR A 175 -5.68 18.18 17.00
CA THR A 175 -7.11 18.55 17.09
C THR A 175 -7.64 18.90 15.70
N CYS A 176 -8.78 18.33 15.35
CA CYS A 176 -9.53 18.69 14.15
C CYS A 176 -10.86 19.31 14.58
N THR A 177 -11.07 20.59 14.22
CA THR A 177 -12.40 21.20 14.27
C THR A 177 -12.98 21.14 12.86
N PRO A 178 -13.86 20.16 12.57
CA PRO A 178 -14.32 19.93 11.21
C PRO A 178 -15.14 21.12 10.71
N THR A 179 -14.80 21.58 9.51
CA THR A 179 -15.51 22.65 8.80
C THR A 179 -16.01 22.09 7.48
N THR A 180 -17.30 22.31 7.20
CA THR A 180 -17.93 21.98 5.93
C THR A 180 -17.84 23.19 5.01
N CYS A 181 -17.15 23.05 3.89
CA CYS A 181 -16.90 24.11 2.92
C CYS A 181 -17.66 23.80 1.63
N GLY A 182 -18.47 24.75 1.16
CA GLY A 182 -19.14 24.63 -0.13
C GLY A 182 -20.34 25.57 -0.29
N PRO A 183 -20.82 25.76 -1.53
CA PRO A 183 -20.29 25.15 -2.76
C PRO A 183 -18.95 25.78 -3.19
N LEU A 184 -17.94 24.95 -3.39
CA LEU A 184 -16.64 25.34 -3.96
C LEU A 184 -16.67 25.00 -5.46
N VAL A 185 -16.48 26.00 -6.32
CA VAL A 185 -16.51 25.77 -7.77
C VAL A 185 -15.14 25.34 -8.26
N GLY A 186 -15.11 24.26 -9.05
CA GLY A 186 -13.91 23.83 -9.76
C GLY A 186 -13.76 24.57 -11.09
N GLU A 187 -12.70 25.37 -11.23
CA GLU A 187 -12.43 26.13 -12.47
C GLU A 187 -12.24 25.24 -13.71
N HIS A 188 -11.84 23.99 -13.50
CA HIS A 188 -11.55 23.04 -14.57
C HIS A 188 -12.80 22.38 -15.17
N ASN A 189 -13.96 22.48 -14.51
CA ASN A 189 -15.17 21.74 -14.91
C ASN A 189 -16.50 22.42 -14.53
N ASP A 190 -16.48 23.60 -13.92
CA ASP A 190 -17.63 24.35 -13.44
C ASP A 190 -18.55 23.57 -12.46
N MET A 191 -18.05 22.49 -11.86
CA MET A 191 -18.81 21.70 -10.88
C MET A 191 -18.66 22.26 -9.47
N ALA A 192 -19.73 22.16 -8.70
CA ALA A 192 -19.76 22.54 -7.29
C ALA A 192 -19.44 21.33 -6.41
N TYR A 193 -18.52 21.54 -5.47
CA TYR A 193 -18.07 20.54 -4.52
C TYR A 193 -18.30 20.98 -3.08
N TRP A 194 -18.48 20.00 -2.21
CA TRP A 194 -18.45 20.17 -0.76
C TRP A 194 -17.29 19.38 -0.18
N MET A 195 -16.57 19.99 0.75
CA MET A 195 -15.42 19.38 1.40
C MET A 195 -15.55 19.50 2.91
N SER A 196 -15.18 18.43 3.62
CA SER A 196 -14.99 18.44 5.06
C SER A 196 -13.50 18.54 5.35
N SER A 197 -13.07 19.56 6.09
CA SER A 197 -11.65 19.81 6.39
C SER A 197 -11.45 20.22 7.85
N CYS A 198 -10.23 20.03 8.36
CA CYS A 198 -9.78 20.57 9.65
C CYS A 198 -9.11 21.95 9.51
N ALA A 199 -9.07 22.51 8.29
CA ALA A 199 -8.51 23.81 7.95
C ALA A 199 -9.62 24.81 7.56
N PRO A 200 -9.33 26.13 7.54
CA PRO A 200 -10.25 27.13 7.01
C PRO A 200 -10.69 26.81 5.58
N CYS A 201 -11.91 27.21 5.22
CA CYS A 201 -12.42 26.97 3.88
C CYS A 201 -11.60 27.71 2.82
N PRO A 202 -11.24 27.04 1.71
CA PRO A 202 -10.61 27.69 0.57
C PRO A 202 -11.61 28.57 -0.20
N ASN A 203 -11.09 29.43 -1.09
CA ASN A 203 -11.91 30.31 -1.94
C ASN A 203 -12.55 29.53 -3.11
N THR A 204 -11.80 28.58 -3.67
CA THR A 204 -12.22 27.72 -4.79
C THR A 204 -11.94 26.26 -4.48
N TYR A 205 -12.38 25.34 -5.33
CA TYR A 205 -12.12 23.92 -5.12
C TYR A 205 -10.64 23.61 -5.39
N PRO A 206 -9.88 23.08 -4.40
CA PRO A 206 -8.48 22.69 -4.60
C PRO A 206 -8.34 21.63 -5.70
N TRP A 207 -7.48 21.89 -6.68
CA TRP A 207 -7.29 21.02 -7.84
C TRP A 207 -5.87 21.11 -8.41
N LEU A 208 -5.61 20.37 -9.49
CA LEU A 208 -4.37 20.48 -10.26
C LEU A 208 -4.15 21.94 -10.70
N GLY A 209 -2.98 22.50 -10.36
CA GLY A 209 -2.63 23.90 -10.63
C GLY A 209 -3.04 24.89 -9.53
N ASN A 210 -3.98 24.54 -8.65
CA ASN A 210 -4.35 25.31 -7.45
C ASN A 210 -4.58 24.35 -6.26
N PRO A 211 -3.53 23.73 -5.69
CA PRO A 211 -3.68 22.66 -4.71
C PRO A 211 -4.20 23.13 -3.35
N LEU A 212 -4.26 24.45 -3.11
CA LEU A 212 -4.77 25.04 -1.87
C LEU A 212 -6.14 25.71 -2.05
N GLY A 213 -6.64 25.86 -3.28
CA GLY A 213 -7.90 26.56 -3.56
C GLY A 213 -7.89 28.02 -3.10
N LEU A 214 -6.72 28.66 -3.11
CA LEU A 214 -6.55 30.08 -2.73
C LEU A 214 -6.92 31.00 -3.89
#